data_AF-A0A258MNR5-F1
#
_entry.id   AF-A0A258MNR5-F1
#
_cell.length_a   1.000
_cell.length_b   1.000
_cell.length_c   1.000
_cell.angle_alpha   90.00
_cell.angle_beta   90.00
_cell.angle_gamma   90.00
#
_symmetry.space_group_name_H-M   'P 1'
#
loop_
_entity.id
_entity.type
_entity.pdbx_description
1 polymer ?
#
loop_
_entity_poly.entity_id
_entity_poly.type
_entity_poly.pdbx_seq_one_letter_code
_entity_poly.pdbx_strand_id
1 'polypeptide(L)'
;MEIFNQLFYLSYGVIVFIICLGAFSGKNPKGRLYSYLYWPTSLTLMVVSSLCFFAAGFNPQYFLSLGNTALVFSGLATILFIRSWRIPQALIPVWLYWFWFATFLAFFEFMRQASSFDARVLLMVSVISAINLWGLIEVLIQSRSNKTRHFYVLGLAFIFQISMLVLRIYVSSQMESNAITVFQESELPALLRGIGLASNLLVYIAISNILLERLWKKEERKSSNAELKMLSSLNALALARDNETGSHIVRTQGYVRILAERLKKSGHFPETLNDQMIDCLYKAAPLHDIGKVGIPDHILYKEGSLNKDEWGIMKTHTTIGEYVLSSAKAQLDEEVEEDDVIKMAIDIAGSHHERWDGQGYPKGLAGRGIPLSARIMALADMYDALVSERVYKSGWEHGDAVQEILNKKGAHFDPLVVDAFMAEKDAFQEIAQKYKDDQSEFKVFSELSQASEHKLRRSEEKFQVLFEYSPIGMALIDHGTGEFLEVNSALLEYTGYSKDDFLKLSFWDITPTEYAAQERAQIEQLNQKGFFGPNQKEYIRKNGSRFPISLRGFALNDADGRKMVWGIIEDITIKQKVQKQEAARNAVLELLAKNSPTEVALF
;
A
#
# COMPACT_ATOMS: atom_id res chain seq x y z
N MET A 1 32.23 -42.33 -7.93
CA MET A 1 30.75 -42.33 -7.87
C MET A 1 30.23 -41.97 -6.48
N GLU A 2 30.68 -42.61 -5.41
CA GLU A 2 30.21 -42.30 -4.04
C GLU A 2 30.48 -40.85 -3.60
N ILE A 3 31.71 -40.35 -3.78
CA ILE A 3 32.07 -38.94 -3.51
C ILE A 3 31.22 -37.96 -4.32
N PHE A 4 30.95 -38.29 -5.59
CA PHE A 4 30.12 -37.47 -6.47
C PHE A 4 28.68 -37.38 -5.96
N ASN A 5 28.10 -38.51 -5.54
CA ASN A 5 26.77 -38.56 -4.94
C ASN A 5 26.72 -37.76 -3.63
N GLN A 6 27.74 -37.88 -2.76
CA GLN A 6 27.82 -37.09 -1.53
C GLN A 6 27.86 -35.59 -1.83
N LEU A 7 28.74 -35.13 -2.73
CA LEU A 7 28.83 -33.73 -3.12
C LEU A 7 27.52 -33.20 -3.73
N PHE A 8 26.80 -34.01 -4.51
CA PHE A 8 25.50 -33.68 -5.05
C PHE A 8 24.45 -33.43 -3.95
N TYR A 9 24.34 -34.32 -2.97
CA TYR A 9 23.36 -34.13 -1.87
C TYR A 9 23.72 -32.95 -0.98
N LEU A 10 25.02 -32.71 -0.75
CA LEU A 10 25.48 -31.55 0.01
C LEU A 10 25.14 -30.24 -0.71
N SER A 11 25.46 -30.13 -2.01
CA SER A 11 25.19 -28.92 -2.79
C SER A 11 23.69 -28.65 -2.90
N TYR A 12 22.88 -29.67 -3.17
CA TYR A 12 21.42 -29.56 -3.18
C TYR A 12 20.87 -29.13 -1.82
N GLY A 13 21.35 -29.72 -0.72
CA GLY A 13 20.96 -29.34 0.63
C GLY A 13 21.26 -27.89 0.97
N VAL A 14 22.43 -27.37 0.56
CA VAL A 14 22.81 -25.96 0.75
C VAL A 14 21.87 -25.02 -0.02
N ILE A 15 21.56 -25.32 -1.29
CA ILE A 15 20.65 -24.51 -2.10
C ILE A 15 19.27 -24.43 -1.43
N VAL A 16 18.72 -25.57 -1.01
CA VAL A 16 17.40 -25.61 -0.34
C VAL A 16 17.46 -24.90 1.01
N PHE A 17 18.58 -24.97 1.73
CA PHE A 17 18.77 -24.26 2.99
C PHE A 17 18.75 -22.74 2.80
N ILE A 18 19.37 -22.22 1.74
CA ILE A 18 19.32 -20.78 1.40
C ILE A 18 17.86 -20.35 1.15
N ILE A 19 17.10 -21.13 0.39
CA ILE A 19 15.66 -20.88 0.15
C ILE A 19 14.88 -20.92 1.49
N CYS A 20 15.23 -21.86 2.37
CA CYS A 20 14.63 -22.01 3.70
C CYS A 20 14.83 -20.77 4.58
N LEU A 21 16.06 -20.21 4.62
CA LEU A 21 16.33 -18.98 5.36
C LEU A 21 15.48 -17.80 4.87
N GLY A 22 15.26 -17.69 3.55
CA GLY A 22 14.35 -16.70 2.97
C GLY A 22 12.92 -16.84 3.46
N ALA A 23 12.43 -18.07 3.64
CA ALA A 23 11.06 -18.35 4.08
C ALA A 23 10.77 -17.94 5.54
N PHE A 24 11.79 -17.87 6.40
CA PHE A 24 11.65 -17.50 7.82
C PHE A 24 11.89 -16.01 8.14
N SER A 25 12.41 -15.22 7.18
CA SER A 25 12.85 -13.84 7.46
C SER A 25 11.72 -12.79 7.62
N GLY A 26 10.45 -13.16 7.40
CA GLY A 26 9.32 -12.22 7.47
C GLY A 26 8.73 -12.06 8.87
N LYS A 27 8.60 -10.81 9.35
CA LYS A 27 7.83 -10.50 10.58
C LYS A 27 6.37 -10.94 10.42
N ASN A 28 5.99 -11.93 11.22
CA ASN A 28 4.65 -12.38 11.60
C ASN A 28 3.45 -11.60 10.98
N PRO A 29 2.79 -12.13 9.93
CA PRO A 29 1.44 -11.70 9.61
C PRO A 29 0.47 -12.41 10.57
N LYS A 30 -0.25 -11.63 11.39
CA LYS A 30 -1.34 -12.08 12.30
C LYS A 30 -2.55 -12.71 11.58
N GLY A 31 -2.37 -13.42 10.47
CA GLY A 31 -3.42 -14.09 9.73
C GLY A 31 -2.98 -15.45 9.20
N ARG A 32 -3.58 -16.52 9.76
CA ARG A 32 -3.47 -17.94 9.37
C ARG A 32 -2.15 -18.64 9.75
N LEU A 33 -2.04 -18.93 11.04
CA LEU A 33 -0.89 -19.56 11.69
C LEU A 33 -0.48 -20.93 11.10
N TYR A 34 -1.39 -21.68 10.48
CA TYR A 34 -1.15 -23.08 10.12
C TYR A 34 -0.79 -23.33 8.66
N SER A 35 -1.34 -22.58 7.70
CA SER A 35 -0.99 -22.73 6.27
C SER A 35 0.45 -22.30 5.99
N TYR A 36 0.95 -21.34 6.76
CA TYR A 36 2.33 -20.84 6.66
C TYR A 36 3.37 -21.79 7.24
N LEU A 37 2.98 -22.80 8.02
CA LEU A 37 3.93 -23.78 8.58
C LEU A 37 4.34 -24.85 7.56
N TYR A 38 3.48 -25.19 6.59
CA TYR A 38 3.77 -26.25 5.64
C TYR A 38 4.96 -25.93 4.73
N TRP A 39 5.11 -24.67 4.30
CA TRP A 39 6.20 -24.29 3.41
C TRP A 39 7.59 -24.37 4.07
N PRO A 40 7.82 -23.73 5.24
CA PRO A 40 9.08 -23.90 5.96
C PRO A 40 9.32 -25.34 6.42
N THR A 41 8.27 -26.09 6.78
CA THR A 41 8.38 -27.52 7.11
C THR A 41 8.86 -28.33 5.91
N SER A 42 8.32 -28.07 4.72
CA SER A 42 8.72 -28.76 3.49
C SER A 42 10.20 -28.52 3.18
N LEU A 43 10.66 -27.26 3.23
CA LEU A 43 12.04 -26.90 2.98
C LEU A 43 12.98 -27.52 4.04
N THR A 44 12.61 -27.45 5.32
CA THR A 44 13.39 -28.03 6.42
C THR A 44 13.56 -29.53 6.25
N LEU A 45 12.48 -30.26 5.97
CA LEU A 45 12.55 -31.71 5.75
C LEU A 45 13.34 -32.07 4.50
N MET A 46 13.34 -31.23 3.47
CA MET A 46 14.18 -31.46 2.30
C MET A 46 15.67 -31.24 2.62
N VAL A 47 16.02 -30.24 3.43
CA VAL A 47 17.39 -30.05 3.93
C VAL A 47 17.82 -31.27 4.75
N VAL A 48 16.98 -31.73 5.69
CA VAL A 48 17.24 -32.93 6.50
C VAL A 48 17.44 -34.16 5.61
N SER A 49 16.57 -34.37 4.62
CA SER A 49 16.68 -35.44 3.63
C SER A 49 18.05 -35.42 2.95
N SER A 50 18.45 -34.26 2.44
CA SER A 50 19.70 -34.05 1.71
C SER A 50 20.93 -34.31 2.58
N LEU A 51 20.93 -33.81 3.82
CA LEU A 51 22.02 -34.05 4.77
C LEU A 51 22.12 -35.52 5.19
N CYS A 52 20.98 -36.21 5.34
CA CYS A 52 20.95 -37.64 5.62
C CYS A 52 21.50 -38.45 4.44
N PHE A 53 21.12 -38.12 3.20
CA PHE A 53 21.71 -38.77 2.03
C PHE A 53 23.20 -38.47 1.88
N PHE A 54 23.69 -37.30 2.27
CA PHE A 54 25.13 -37.05 2.35
C PHE A 54 25.80 -37.95 3.42
N ALA A 55 25.26 -37.96 4.64
CA ALA A 55 25.80 -38.70 5.78
C ALA A 55 25.75 -40.22 5.60
N ALA A 56 24.81 -40.73 4.79
CA ALA A 56 24.65 -42.14 4.49
C ALA A 56 25.87 -42.77 3.76
N GLY A 57 26.71 -41.97 3.11
CA GLY A 57 27.97 -42.47 2.54
C GLY A 57 29.05 -42.77 3.61
N PHE A 58 28.88 -42.29 4.85
CA PHE A 58 29.73 -42.69 5.98
C PHE A 58 29.11 -43.82 6.79
N ASN A 59 27.81 -43.76 7.05
CA ASN A 59 27.08 -44.81 7.77
C ASN A 59 25.65 -45.00 7.21
N PRO A 60 25.41 -45.99 6.34
CA PRO A 60 24.15 -46.08 5.61
C PRO A 60 22.95 -46.52 6.47
N GLN A 61 23.14 -47.17 7.63
CA GLN A 61 22.07 -47.90 8.30
C GLN A 61 20.93 -47.01 8.78
N TYR A 62 21.22 -45.88 9.44
CA TYR A 62 20.20 -45.00 10.03
C TYR A 62 19.86 -43.80 9.16
N PHE A 63 20.85 -43.28 8.42
CA PHE A 63 20.67 -42.07 7.62
C PHE A 63 19.78 -42.31 6.38
N LEU A 64 19.79 -43.50 5.78
CA LEU A 64 18.91 -43.79 4.63
C LEU A 64 17.43 -43.82 5.02
N SER A 65 17.09 -44.37 6.19
CA SER A 65 15.70 -44.42 6.67
C SER A 65 15.16 -43.04 6.98
N LEU A 66 15.96 -42.22 7.67
CA LEU A 66 15.61 -40.84 7.99
C LEU A 66 15.51 -39.97 6.75
N GLY A 67 16.47 -40.11 5.81
CA GLY A 67 16.50 -39.35 4.56
C GLY A 67 15.28 -39.60 3.68
N ASN A 68 14.93 -40.87 3.45
CA ASN A 68 13.74 -41.23 2.68
C ASN A 68 12.43 -40.76 3.33
N THR A 69 12.31 -40.90 4.66
CA THR A 69 11.13 -40.43 5.40
C THR A 69 10.99 -38.91 5.29
N ALA A 70 12.09 -38.17 5.46
CA ALA A 70 12.10 -36.71 5.31
C ALA A 70 11.74 -36.26 3.89
N LEU A 71 12.19 -36.98 2.86
CA LEU A 71 11.81 -36.71 1.46
C LEU A 71 10.30 -36.84 1.22
N VAL A 72 9.69 -37.94 1.68
CA VAL A 72 8.25 -38.20 1.53
C VAL A 72 7.43 -37.12 2.23
N PHE A 73 7.78 -36.79 3.46
CA PHE A 73 7.05 -35.79 4.24
C PHE A 73 7.28 -34.37 3.71
N SER A 74 8.45 -34.06 3.16
CA SER A 74 8.68 -32.81 2.45
C SER A 74 7.71 -32.63 1.27
N GLY A 75 7.53 -33.68 0.45
CA GLY A 75 6.56 -33.67 -0.65
C GLY A 75 5.12 -33.49 -0.17
N LEU A 76 4.72 -34.20 0.89
CA LEU A 76 3.41 -34.03 1.51
C LEU A 76 3.18 -32.58 1.99
N ALA A 77 4.17 -31.97 2.65
CA ALA A 77 4.09 -30.59 3.10
C ALA A 77 4.01 -29.60 1.93
N THR A 78 4.69 -29.85 0.80
CA THR A 78 4.55 -29.04 -0.42
C THR A 78 3.10 -29.06 -0.92
N ILE A 79 2.45 -30.23 -0.96
CA ILE A 79 1.07 -30.35 -1.45
C ILE A 79 0.09 -29.66 -0.52
N LEU A 80 0.22 -29.87 0.80
CA LEU A 80 -0.61 -29.20 1.80
C LEU A 80 -0.45 -27.69 1.73
N PHE A 81 0.76 -27.20 1.43
CA PHE A 81 1.00 -25.79 1.16
C PHE A 81 0.28 -25.29 -0.08
N ILE A 82 0.40 -25.98 -1.23
CA ILE A 82 -0.30 -25.60 -2.47
C ILE A 82 -1.82 -25.60 -2.24
N ARG A 83 -2.36 -26.63 -1.60
CA ARG A 83 -3.79 -26.75 -1.26
C ARG A 83 -4.26 -25.62 -0.33
N SER A 84 -3.39 -25.14 0.55
CA SER A 84 -3.71 -24.01 1.44
C SER A 84 -4.00 -22.70 0.70
N TRP A 85 -3.61 -22.59 -0.56
CA TRP A 85 -3.99 -21.45 -1.41
C TRP A 85 -5.49 -21.41 -1.72
N ARG A 86 -6.18 -22.55 -1.65
CA ARG A 86 -7.65 -22.65 -1.78
C ARG A 86 -8.34 -22.73 -0.42
N ILE A 87 -7.79 -23.50 0.53
CA ILE A 87 -8.41 -23.76 1.84
C ILE A 87 -7.54 -23.15 2.96
N PRO A 88 -7.98 -22.06 3.60
CA PRO A 88 -7.20 -21.31 4.60
C PRO A 88 -6.82 -22.02 5.89
N GLN A 89 -7.50 -23.12 6.22
CA GLN A 89 -7.45 -23.77 7.53
C GLN A 89 -6.44 -24.93 7.54
N ALA A 90 -5.93 -25.28 8.71
CA ALA A 90 -5.09 -26.46 8.88
C ALA A 90 -5.92 -27.71 8.58
N LEU A 91 -5.62 -28.40 7.47
CA LEU A 91 -6.28 -29.66 7.16
C LEU A 91 -5.79 -30.80 8.05
N ILE A 92 -4.51 -30.75 8.45
CA ILE A 92 -3.88 -31.75 9.32
C ILE A 92 -3.22 -31.00 10.49
N PRO A 93 -3.56 -31.32 11.75
CA PRO A 93 -2.85 -30.78 12.90
C PRO A 93 -1.36 -31.15 12.85
N VAL A 94 -0.48 -30.24 13.26
CA VAL A 94 0.98 -30.43 13.21
C VAL A 94 1.42 -31.70 13.97
N TRP A 95 0.78 -32.02 15.10
CA TRP A 95 1.08 -33.24 15.86
C TRP A 95 0.76 -34.53 15.07
N LEU A 96 -0.31 -34.53 14.27
CA LEU A 96 -0.70 -35.70 13.47
C LEU A 96 0.28 -35.90 12.31
N TYR A 97 0.79 -34.80 11.75
CA TYR A 97 1.85 -34.84 10.75
C TYR A 97 3.14 -35.49 11.31
N TRP A 98 3.58 -35.11 12.52
CA TRP A 98 4.75 -35.71 13.18
C TRP A 98 4.51 -37.15 13.66
N PHE A 99 3.28 -37.48 14.08
CA PHE A 99 2.91 -38.86 14.42
C PHE A 99 3.08 -39.81 13.21
N TRP A 100 2.58 -39.40 12.04
CA TRP A 100 2.74 -40.18 10.82
C TRP A 100 4.20 -40.23 10.37
N PHE A 101 4.97 -39.16 10.57
CA PHE A 101 6.41 -39.16 10.29
C PHE A 101 7.14 -40.25 11.09
N ALA A 102 6.91 -40.31 12.40
CA ALA A 102 7.53 -41.31 13.28
C ALA A 102 7.07 -42.74 12.93
N THR A 103 5.77 -42.91 12.63
CA THR A 103 5.20 -44.20 12.23
C THR A 103 5.81 -44.70 10.91
N PHE A 104 5.93 -43.81 9.92
CA PHE A 104 6.52 -44.14 8.63
C PHE A 104 8.02 -44.45 8.76
N LEU A 105 8.75 -43.72 9.61
CA LEU A 105 10.15 -43.99 9.89
C LEU A 105 10.36 -45.40 10.49
N ALA A 106 9.53 -45.77 11.46
CA ALA A 106 9.58 -47.11 12.08
C ALA A 106 9.22 -48.21 11.07
N PHE A 107 8.20 -48.00 10.24
CA PHE A 107 7.83 -48.92 9.17
C PHE A 107 8.95 -49.08 8.14
N PHE A 108 9.59 -47.98 7.72
CA PHE A 108 10.68 -48.04 6.77
C PHE A 108 11.91 -48.75 7.35
N GLU A 109 12.21 -48.54 8.64
CA GLU A 109 13.29 -49.26 9.32
C GLU A 109 13.01 -50.77 9.42
N PHE A 110 11.77 -51.17 9.66
CA PHE A 110 11.35 -52.57 9.59
C PHE A 110 11.52 -53.15 8.18
N MET A 111 11.06 -52.44 7.15
CA MET A 111 11.22 -52.84 5.74
C MET A 111 12.69 -52.93 5.34
N ARG A 112 13.55 -52.04 5.86
CA ARG A 112 15.01 -52.08 5.63
C ARG A 112 15.60 -53.43 6.05
N GLN A 113 15.12 -54.02 7.14
CA GLN A 113 15.60 -55.30 7.65
C GLN A 113 14.98 -56.51 6.93
N ALA A 114 13.72 -56.38 6.47
CA ALA A 114 12.94 -57.50 5.93
C ALA A 114 12.93 -57.63 4.39
N SER A 115 13.42 -56.64 3.63
CA SER A 115 13.26 -56.59 2.17
C SER A 115 14.53 -56.22 1.40
N SER A 116 14.60 -56.66 0.13
CA SER A 116 15.72 -56.39 -0.77
C SER A 116 15.83 -54.90 -1.14
N PHE A 117 17.00 -54.47 -1.62
CA PHE A 117 17.23 -53.09 -2.03
C PHE A 117 16.23 -52.63 -3.11
N ASP A 118 16.01 -53.43 -4.14
CA ASP A 118 15.11 -53.10 -5.24
C ASP A 118 13.66 -52.97 -4.81
N ALA A 119 13.20 -53.84 -3.89
CA ALA A 119 11.85 -53.75 -3.32
C ALA A 119 11.64 -52.43 -2.56
N ARG A 120 12.66 -51.97 -1.82
CA ARG A 120 12.61 -50.69 -1.10
C ARG A 120 12.63 -49.49 -2.05
N VAL A 121 13.44 -49.56 -3.11
CA VAL A 121 13.48 -48.51 -4.15
C VAL A 121 12.13 -48.41 -4.85
N LEU A 122 11.53 -49.52 -5.27
CA LEU A 122 10.24 -49.55 -5.94
C LEU A 122 9.13 -48.99 -5.04
N LEU A 123 9.12 -49.35 -3.75
CA LEU A 123 8.18 -48.82 -2.77
C LEU A 123 8.31 -47.29 -2.64
N MET A 124 9.53 -46.77 -2.44
CA MET A 124 9.74 -45.32 -2.28
C MET A 124 9.37 -44.54 -3.55
N VAL A 125 9.77 -45.03 -4.72
CA VAL A 125 9.44 -44.38 -5.98
C VAL A 125 7.93 -44.37 -6.22
N SER A 126 7.22 -45.45 -5.87
CA SER A 126 5.75 -45.52 -5.94
C SER A 126 5.08 -44.49 -5.02
N VAL A 127 5.54 -44.39 -3.76
CA VAL A 127 5.01 -43.43 -2.78
C VAL A 127 5.22 -41.99 -3.26
N ILE A 128 6.43 -41.65 -3.71
CA ILE A 128 6.75 -40.31 -4.22
C ILE A 128 5.95 -40.01 -5.49
N SER A 129 5.73 -40.99 -6.36
CA SER A 129 4.91 -40.82 -7.57
C SER A 129 3.45 -40.50 -7.24
N ALA A 130 2.87 -41.18 -6.24
CA ALA A 130 1.52 -40.88 -5.77
C ALA A 130 1.40 -39.46 -5.20
N ILE A 131 2.41 -39.02 -4.44
CA ILE A 131 2.51 -37.65 -3.91
C ILE A 131 2.59 -36.65 -5.07
N ASN A 132 3.50 -36.83 -6.03
CA ASN A 132 3.63 -35.91 -7.17
C ASN A 132 2.37 -35.85 -8.05
N LEU A 133 1.67 -36.98 -8.21
CA LEU A 133 0.39 -37.01 -8.92
C LEU A 133 -0.68 -36.19 -8.19
N TRP A 134 -0.76 -36.30 -6.86
CA TRP A 134 -1.64 -35.45 -6.06
C TRP A 134 -1.25 -33.96 -6.18
N GLY A 135 0.04 -33.64 -6.10
CA GLY A 135 0.54 -32.28 -6.32
C GLY A 135 0.12 -31.70 -7.67
N LEU A 136 0.26 -32.48 -8.76
CA LEU A 136 -0.18 -32.08 -10.09
C LEU A 136 -1.69 -31.78 -10.14
N ILE A 137 -2.51 -32.63 -9.52
CA ILE A 137 -3.96 -32.43 -9.46
C ILE A 137 -4.29 -31.10 -8.76
N GLU A 138 -3.66 -30.81 -7.62
CA GLU A 138 -3.87 -29.54 -6.90
C GLU A 138 -3.45 -28.32 -7.74
N VAL A 139 -2.31 -28.41 -8.45
CA VAL A 139 -1.83 -27.35 -9.34
C VAL A 139 -2.77 -27.13 -10.51
N LEU A 140 -3.29 -28.18 -11.14
CA LEU A 140 -4.25 -28.08 -12.24
C LEU A 140 -5.57 -27.44 -11.79
N ILE A 141 -6.06 -27.79 -10.59
CA ILE A 141 -7.23 -27.15 -9.98
C ILE A 141 -6.95 -25.65 -9.78
N GLN A 142 -5.80 -25.30 -9.22
CA GLN A 142 -5.46 -23.90 -8.95
C GLN A 142 -5.20 -23.10 -10.22
N SER A 143 -4.62 -23.71 -11.25
CA SER A 143 -4.35 -23.07 -12.55
C SER A 143 -5.63 -22.70 -13.30
N ARG A 144 -6.75 -23.42 -13.09
CA ARG A 144 -8.06 -23.01 -13.63
C ARG A 144 -8.52 -21.68 -13.04
N SER A 145 -8.23 -21.46 -11.75
CA SER A 145 -8.59 -20.22 -11.05
C SER A 145 -7.57 -19.10 -11.29
N ASN A 146 -6.29 -19.44 -11.38
CA ASN A 146 -5.18 -18.48 -11.48
C ASN A 146 -4.37 -18.74 -12.76
N LYS A 147 -4.67 -18.00 -13.82
CA LYS A 147 -4.02 -18.12 -15.14
C LYS A 147 -2.67 -17.41 -15.21
N THR A 148 -1.77 -17.62 -14.26
CA THR A 148 -0.43 -17.01 -14.27
C THR A 148 0.62 -17.97 -14.83
N ARG A 149 1.63 -17.45 -15.54
CA ARG A 149 2.76 -18.23 -16.10
C ARG A 149 3.39 -19.18 -15.07
N HIS A 150 3.51 -18.74 -13.82
CA HIS A 150 4.08 -19.52 -12.72
C HIS A 150 3.33 -20.85 -12.42
N PHE A 151 2.00 -20.88 -12.54
CA PHE A 151 1.22 -22.11 -12.32
C PHE A 151 1.43 -23.14 -13.44
N TYR A 152 1.63 -22.67 -14.68
CA TYR A 152 1.95 -23.54 -15.81
C TYR A 152 3.35 -24.15 -15.69
N VAL A 153 4.34 -23.35 -15.29
CA VAL A 153 5.70 -23.83 -15.00
C VAL A 153 5.69 -24.88 -13.89
N LEU A 154 4.95 -24.62 -12.80
CA LEU A 154 4.80 -25.57 -11.70
C LEU A 154 4.14 -26.89 -12.14
N GLY A 155 3.08 -26.82 -12.96
CA GLY A 155 2.43 -28.01 -13.51
C GLY A 155 3.35 -28.82 -14.42
N LEU A 156 4.11 -28.16 -15.29
CA LEU A 156 5.09 -28.80 -16.16
C LEU A 156 6.21 -29.49 -15.37
N ALA A 157 6.67 -28.89 -14.27
CA ALA A 157 7.66 -29.49 -13.37
C ALA A 157 7.15 -30.80 -12.74
N PHE A 158 5.88 -30.85 -12.28
CA PHE A 158 5.28 -32.08 -11.76
C PHE A 158 5.12 -33.17 -12.82
N ILE A 159 4.72 -32.81 -14.06
CA ILE A 159 4.66 -33.77 -15.17
C ILE A 159 6.04 -34.36 -15.43
N PHE A 160 7.06 -33.50 -15.51
CA PHE A 160 8.44 -33.92 -15.72
C PHE A 160 8.92 -34.88 -14.60
N GLN A 161 8.60 -34.59 -13.34
CA GLN A 161 8.90 -35.48 -12.21
C GLN A 161 8.27 -36.86 -12.35
N ILE A 162 6.97 -36.92 -12.68
CA ILE A 162 6.26 -38.19 -12.86
C ILE A 162 6.89 -38.97 -14.02
N SER A 163 7.19 -38.32 -15.14
CA SER A 163 7.88 -38.95 -16.28
C SER A 163 9.23 -39.53 -15.89
N MET A 164 10.05 -38.77 -15.14
CA MET A 164 11.36 -39.23 -14.67
C MET A 164 11.25 -40.40 -13.68
N LEU A 165 10.24 -40.39 -12.80
CA LEU A 165 9.98 -41.48 -11.86
C LEU A 165 9.52 -42.75 -12.57
N VAL A 166 8.61 -42.65 -13.54
CA VAL A 166 8.19 -43.79 -14.37
C VAL A 166 9.36 -44.37 -15.15
N LEU A 167 10.19 -43.52 -15.76
CA LEU A 167 11.40 -43.95 -16.45
C LEU A 167 12.36 -44.65 -15.48
N ARG A 168 12.52 -44.13 -14.27
CA ARG A 168 13.35 -44.76 -13.23
C ARG A 168 12.84 -46.13 -12.81
N ILE A 169 11.52 -46.30 -12.62
CA ILE A 169 10.92 -47.61 -12.33
C ILE A 169 11.24 -48.58 -13.47
N TYR A 170 10.99 -48.17 -14.71
CA TYR A 170 11.23 -49.01 -15.88
C TYR A 170 12.67 -49.45 -15.97
N VAL A 171 13.64 -48.52 -15.92
CA VAL A 171 15.07 -48.86 -15.95
C VAL A 171 15.45 -49.76 -14.78
N SER A 172 15.00 -49.46 -13.57
CA SER A 172 15.31 -50.25 -12.38
C SER A 172 14.72 -51.67 -12.42
N SER A 173 13.61 -51.88 -13.14
CA SER A 173 13.02 -53.22 -13.31
C SER A 173 13.73 -54.10 -14.34
N GLN A 174 14.53 -53.49 -15.22
CA GLN A 174 15.26 -54.19 -16.30
C GLN A 174 16.70 -54.53 -15.91
N MET A 175 17.20 -53.98 -14.79
CA MET A 175 18.57 -54.20 -14.33
C MET A 175 18.59 -55.05 -13.06
N GLU A 176 19.28 -56.20 -13.11
CA GLU A 176 19.61 -56.94 -11.89
C GLU A 176 20.65 -56.14 -11.09
N SER A 177 20.29 -55.78 -9.86
CA SER A 177 21.12 -54.96 -8.98
C SER A 177 21.63 -55.79 -7.80
N ASN A 178 22.96 -55.93 -7.69
CA ASN A 178 23.59 -56.45 -6.49
C ASN A 178 23.80 -55.36 -5.42
N ALA A 179 23.24 -54.16 -5.62
CA ALA A 179 23.43 -53.04 -4.72
C ALA A 179 22.71 -53.28 -3.38
N ILE A 180 23.40 -52.99 -2.28
CA ILE A 180 22.83 -53.05 -0.93
C ILE A 180 22.41 -51.64 -0.48
N THR A 181 23.07 -50.63 -1.02
CA THR A 181 22.88 -49.21 -0.70
C THR A 181 22.70 -48.36 -1.96
N VAL A 182 22.17 -47.15 -1.77
CA VAL A 182 21.90 -46.17 -2.84
C VAL A 182 23.17 -45.72 -3.59
N PHE A 183 24.35 -45.85 -2.97
CA PHE A 183 25.64 -45.46 -3.57
C PHE A 183 26.26 -46.55 -4.45
N GLN A 184 25.76 -47.78 -4.34
CA GLN A 184 26.20 -48.94 -5.11
C GLN A 184 25.30 -49.21 -6.33
N GLU A 185 24.27 -48.40 -6.52
CA GLU A 185 23.36 -48.47 -7.66
C GLU A 185 24.10 -48.17 -8.98
N SER A 186 23.64 -48.75 -10.09
CA SER A 186 24.20 -48.48 -11.41
C SER A 186 24.01 -47.02 -11.84
N GLU A 187 24.85 -46.57 -12.78
CA GLU A 187 24.96 -45.15 -13.14
C GLU A 187 23.64 -44.54 -13.63
N LEU A 188 22.86 -45.29 -14.43
CA LEU A 188 21.64 -44.77 -15.05
C LEU A 188 20.49 -44.55 -14.03
N PRO A 189 20.09 -45.51 -13.18
CA PRO A 189 19.14 -45.27 -12.09
C PRO A 189 19.56 -44.17 -11.11
N ALA A 190 20.88 -44.05 -10.84
CA ALA A 190 21.43 -43.00 -9.99
C ALA A 190 21.29 -41.61 -10.63
N LEU A 191 21.57 -41.49 -11.94
CA LEU A 191 21.38 -40.28 -12.72
C LEU A 191 19.91 -39.84 -12.76
N LEU A 192 18.99 -40.78 -13.02
CA LEU A 192 17.56 -40.49 -13.05
C LEU A 192 17.03 -39.98 -11.70
N ARG A 193 17.55 -40.51 -10.57
CA ARG A 193 17.27 -39.97 -9.24
C ARG A 193 17.80 -38.54 -9.09
N GLY A 194 19.04 -38.29 -9.51
CA GLY A 194 19.65 -36.96 -9.45
C GLY A 194 18.85 -35.92 -10.23
N ILE A 195 18.40 -36.26 -11.44
CA ILE A 195 17.53 -35.40 -12.26
C ILE A 195 16.17 -35.18 -11.58
N GLY A 196 15.57 -36.22 -10.99
CA GLY A 196 14.34 -36.10 -10.22
C GLY A 196 14.48 -35.14 -9.04
N LEU A 197 15.55 -35.23 -8.27
CA LEU A 197 15.84 -34.30 -7.17
C LEU A 197 16.11 -32.88 -7.66
N ALA A 198 16.87 -32.71 -8.75
CA ALA A 198 17.08 -31.40 -9.37
C ALA A 198 15.75 -30.78 -9.84
N SER A 199 14.82 -31.57 -10.36
CA SER A 199 13.50 -31.08 -10.76
C SER A 199 12.62 -30.64 -9.56
N ASN A 200 12.83 -31.19 -8.35
CA ASN A 200 12.18 -30.66 -7.14
C ASN A 200 12.61 -29.21 -6.86
N LEU A 201 13.84 -28.84 -7.22
CA LEU A 201 14.29 -27.45 -7.08
C LEU A 201 13.48 -26.51 -7.97
N LEU A 202 13.10 -26.93 -9.18
CA LEU A 202 12.22 -26.14 -10.05
C LEU A 202 10.85 -25.91 -9.43
N VAL A 203 10.28 -26.92 -8.75
CA VAL A 203 9.03 -26.79 -7.98
C VAL A 203 9.20 -25.74 -6.89
N TYR A 204 10.30 -25.77 -6.13
CA TYR A 204 10.54 -24.80 -5.06
C TYR A 204 10.77 -23.38 -5.54
N ILE A 205 11.50 -23.20 -6.65
CA ILE A 205 11.70 -21.90 -7.29
C ILE A 205 10.36 -21.36 -7.79
N ALA A 206 9.56 -22.18 -8.49
CA ALA A 206 8.25 -21.78 -8.99
C ALA A 206 7.31 -21.36 -7.85
N ILE A 207 7.28 -22.12 -6.75
CA ILE A 207 6.51 -21.76 -5.54
C ILE A 207 7.01 -20.44 -4.95
N SER A 208 8.33 -20.26 -4.81
CA SER A 208 8.92 -19.04 -4.26
C SER A 208 8.56 -17.81 -5.11
N ASN A 209 8.60 -17.93 -6.43
CA ASN A 209 8.20 -16.84 -7.34
C ASN A 209 6.71 -16.50 -7.21
N ILE A 210 5.83 -17.49 -7.06
CA ILE A 210 4.39 -17.26 -6.80
C ILE A 210 4.20 -16.47 -5.50
N LEU A 211 4.99 -16.78 -4.47
CA LEU A 211 4.90 -16.08 -3.18
C LEU A 211 5.39 -14.64 -3.30
N LEU A 212 6.52 -14.41 -3.97
CA LEU A 212 7.06 -13.08 -4.22
C LEU A 212 6.05 -12.21 -4.99
N GLU A 213 5.45 -12.73 -6.07
CA GLU A 213 4.45 -12.00 -6.86
C GLU A 213 3.23 -11.63 -6.01
N ARG A 214 2.78 -12.53 -5.13
CA ARG A 214 1.65 -12.25 -4.23
C ARG A 214 1.98 -11.20 -3.16
N LEU A 215 3.20 -11.22 -2.64
CA LEU A 215 3.66 -10.22 -1.68
C LEU A 215 3.77 -8.85 -2.35
N TRP A 216 4.34 -8.79 -3.54
CA TRP A 216 4.45 -7.57 -4.35
C TRP A 216 3.08 -6.95 -4.61
N LYS A 217 2.14 -7.73 -5.17
CA LYS A 217 0.76 -7.28 -5.43
C LYS A 217 0.02 -6.82 -4.18
N LYS A 218 0.34 -7.40 -3.02
CA LYS A 218 -0.27 -6.99 -1.74
C LYS A 218 0.28 -5.63 -1.29
N GLU A 219 1.56 -5.39 -1.50
CA GLU A 219 2.20 -4.13 -1.11
C GLU A 219 1.78 -3.00 -2.05
N GLU A 220 1.77 -3.23 -3.36
CA GLU A 220 1.24 -2.32 -4.38
C GLU A 220 -0.20 -1.89 -4.04
N ARG A 221 -1.09 -2.84 -3.74
CA ARG A 221 -2.47 -2.54 -3.34
C ARG A 221 -2.57 -1.75 -2.04
N LYS A 222 -1.65 -1.90 -1.10
CA LYS A 222 -1.67 -1.10 0.13
C LYS A 222 -1.29 0.34 -0.16
N SER A 223 -0.28 0.55 -1.02
CA SER A 223 0.16 1.88 -1.42
C SER A 223 -0.97 2.66 -2.10
N SER A 224 -1.60 2.09 -3.15
CA SER A 224 -2.70 2.77 -3.87
C SER A 224 -3.95 3.00 -3.00
N ASN A 225 -4.23 2.11 -2.04
CA ASN A 225 -5.35 2.31 -1.12
C ASN A 225 -5.06 3.37 -0.04
N ALA A 226 -3.81 3.56 0.34
CA ALA A 226 -3.44 4.63 1.28
C ALA A 226 -3.58 6.00 0.61
N GLU A 227 -3.12 6.12 -0.64
CA GLU A 227 -3.24 7.32 -1.47
C GLU A 227 -4.70 7.75 -1.63
N LEU A 228 -5.58 6.86 -2.10
CA LEU A 228 -7.01 7.17 -2.28
C LEU A 228 -7.70 7.52 -0.96
N LYS A 229 -7.35 6.87 0.15
CA LYS A 229 -7.90 7.20 1.47
C LYS A 229 -7.44 8.56 1.97
N MET A 230 -6.19 8.92 1.72
CA MET A 230 -5.65 10.24 2.04
C MET A 230 -6.38 11.33 1.25
N LEU A 231 -6.50 11.15 -0.07
CA LEU A 231 -7.22 12.10 -0.94
C LEU A 231 -8.68 12.24 -0.53
N SER A 232 -9.35 11.12 -0.22
CA SER A 232 -10.73 11.16 0.29
C SER A 232 -10.84 11.90 1.63
N SER A 233 -9.84 11.77 2.51
CA SER A 233 -9.82 12.47 3.82
C SER A 233 -9.59 13.96 3.64
N LEU A 234 -8.67 14.36 2.75
CA LEU A 234 -8.44 15.76 2.40
C LEU A 234 -9.69 16.39 1.78
N ASN A 235 -10.33 15.69 0.85
CA ASN A 235 -11.57 16.18 0.24
C ASN A 235 -12.70 16.36 1.27
N ALA A 236 -12.84 15.42 2.22
CA ALA A 236 -13.81 15.54 3.30
C ALA A 236 -13.52 16.76 4.21
N LEU A 237 -12.24 17.10 4.44
CA LEU A 237 -11.85 18.29 5.20
C LEU A 237 -12.19 19.59 4.44
N ALA A 238 -11.97 19.64 3.12
CA ALA A 238 -12.39 20.78 2.30
C ALA A 238 -13.91 21.00 2.39
N LEU A 239 -14.68 19.93 2.18
CA LEU A 239 -16.15 19.93 2.26
C LEU A 239 -16.70 20.35 3.63
N ALA A 240 -15.97 20.07 4.70
CA ALA A 240 -16.41 20.47 6.03
C ALA A 240 -16.38 21.99 6.22
N ARG A 241 -15.50 22.69 5.49
CA ARG A 241 -15.31 24.14 5.60
C ARG A 241 -15.94 24.94 4.45
N ASP A 242 -16.05 24.36 3.27
CA ASP A 242 -16.66 25.06 2.13
C ASP A 242 -18.20 25.02 2.17
N ASN A 243 -18.85 26.02 1.59
CA ASN A 243 -20.30 26.06 1.41
C ASN A 243 -20.76 25.26 0.16
N GLU A 244 -19.82 24.71 -0.61
CA GLU A 244 -20.11 23.90 -1.79
C GLU A 244 -20.70 22.53 -1.41
N THR A 245 -21.71 22.07 -2.15
CA THR A 245 -22.43 20.83 -1.85
C THR A 245 -21.62 19.59 -2.27
N GLY A 246 -21.93 18.42 -1.69
CA GLY A 246 -21.37 17.16 -2.18
C GLY A 246 -21.70 16.90 -3.66
N SER A 247 -22.79 17.48 -4.17
CA SER A 247 -23.19 17.39 -5.57
C SER A 247 -22.30 18.21 -6.50
N HIS A 248 -21.82 19.39 -6.09
CA HIS A 248 -20.85 20.18 -6.87
C HIS A 248 -19.60 19.37 -7.21
N ILE A 249 -19.09 18.61 -6.24
CA ILE A 249 -17.94 17.73 -6.45
C ILE A 249 -18.25 16.67 -7.51
N VAL A 250 -19.39 15.99 -7.40
CA VAL A 250 -19.75 14.93 -8.34
C VAL A 250 -19.96 15.49 -9.76
N ARG A 251 -20.54 16.69 -9.88
CA ARG A 251 -20.75 17.38 -11.16
C ARG A 251 -19.43 17.77 -11.81
N THR A 252 -18.55 18.47 -11.09
CA THR A 252 -17.24 18.90 -11.62
C THR A 252 -16.37 17.71 -12.02
N GLN A 253 -16.35 16.62 -11.24
CA GLN A 253 -15.70 15.37 -11.62
C GLN A 253 -16.24 14.82 -12.96
N GLY A 254 -17.56 14.83 -13.15
CA GLY A 254 -18.19 14.43 -14.40
C GLY A 254 -17.79 15.32 -15.58
N TYR A 255 -17.83 16.64 -15.39
CA TYR A 255 -17.46 17.63 -16.39
C TYR A 255 -16.01 17.48 -16.87
N VAL A 256 -15.06 17.36 -15.94
CA VAL A 256 -13.64 17.22 -16.32
C VAL A 256 -13.39 15.93 -17.10
N ARG A 257 -14.06 14.82 -16.76
CA ARG A 257 -13.93 13.54 -17.47
C ARG A 257 -14.45 13.68 -18.90
N ILE A 258 -15.63 14.25 -19.08
CA ILE A 258 -16.23 14.44 -20.41
C ILE A 258 -15.34 15.31 -21.30
N LEU A 259 -14.82 16.42 -20.78
CA LEU A 259 -13.91 17.29 -21.54
C LEU A 259 -12.63 16.55 -21.95
N ALA A 260 -12.02 15.82 -21.02
CA ALA A 260 -10.79 15.08 -21.27
C ALA A 260 -11.00 13.95 -22.30
N GLU A 261 -12.09 13.19 -22.19
CA GLU A 261 -12.47 12.16 -23.16
C GLU A 261 -12.74 12.76 -24.55
N ARG A 262 -13.41 13.92 -24.62
CA ARG A 262 -13.66 14.61 -25.90
C ARG A 262 -12.38 15.10 -26.54
N LEU A 263 -11.47 15.72 -25.77
CA LEU A 263 -10.16 16.16 -26.27
C LEU A 263 -9.36 14.97 -26.81
N LYS A 264 -9.35 13.84 -26.09
CA LYS A 264 -8.73 12.58 -26.55
C LYS A 264 -9.34 12.09 -27.85
N LYS A 265 -10.67 12.00 -27.95
CA LYS A 265 -11.39 11.56 -29.16
C LYS A 265 -11.12 12.46 -30.37
N SER A 266 -10.94 13.76 -30.15
CA SER A 266 -10.60 14.73 -31.19
C SER A 266 -9.12 14.72 -31.59
N GLY A 267 -8.30 13.82 -31.03
CA GLY A 267 -6.88 13.69 -31.34
C GLY A 267 -5.99 14.76 -30.71
N HIS A 268 -6.48 15.48 -29.69
CA HIS A 268 -5.69 16.47 -28.97
C HIS A 268 -5.01 15.84 -27.75
N PHE A 269 -3.73 16.19 -27.54
CA PHE A 269 -2.90 15.72 -26.43
C PHE A 269 -2.78 14.18 -26.34
N PRO A 270 -2.47 13.44 -27.43
CA PRO A 270 -2.43 11.98 -27.43
C PRO A 270 -1.39 11.39 -26.46
N GLU A 271 -0.29 12.11 -26.23
CA GLU A 271 0.78 11.72 -25.29
C GLU A 271 0.39 11.94 -23.81
N THR A 272 -0.62 12.76 -23.54
CA THR A 272 -1.01 13.14 -22.17
C THR A 272 -2.36 12.52 -21.77
N LEU A 273 -3.35 12.49 -22.66
CA LEU A 273 -4.69 12.01 -22.37
C LEU A 273 -4.85 10.52 -22.70
N ASN A 274 -4.30 9.67 -21.84
CA ASN A 274 -4.60 8.23 -21.80
C ASN A 274 -5.71 7.92 -20.77
N ASP A 275 -6.21 6.68 -20.72
CA ASP A 275 -7.32 6.32 -19.80
C ASP A 275 -6.94 6.48 -18.32
N GLN A 276 -5.68 6.23 -17.97
CA GLN A 276 -5.16 6.41 -16.61
C GLN A 276 -5.12 7.88 -16.21
N MET A 277 -4.66 8.77 -17.10
CA MET A 277 -4.59 10.20 -16.85
C MET A 277 -5.99 10.83 -16.69
N ILE A 278 -6.97 10.37 -17.49
CA ILE A 278 -8.37 10.80 -17.36
C ILE A 278 -8.95 10.37 -16.01
N ASP A 279 -8.63 9.16 -15.56
CA ASP A 279 -9.02 8.70 -14.23
C ASP A 279 -8.35 9.50 -13.11
N CYS A 280 -7.08 9.88 -13.27
CA CYS A 280 -6.38 10.77 -12.34
C CYS A 280 -7.03 12.15 -12.27
N LEU A 281 -7.38 12.74 -13.41
CA LEU A 281 -8.10 14.02 -13.49
C LEU A 281 -9.44 13.98 -12.76
N TYR A 282 -10.20 12.92 -13.01
CA TYR A 282 -11.46 12.68 -12.32
C TYR A 282 -11.27 12.59 -10.80
N LYS A 283 -10.24 11.89 -10.32
CA LYS A 283 -9.94 11.74 -8.89
C LYS A 283 -9.40 13.02 -8.24
N ALA A 284 -8.66 13.83 -8.99
CA ALA A 284 -8.01 15.04 -8.50
C ALA A 284 -8.93 16.27 -8.45
N ALA A 285 -9.92 16.37 -9.34
CA ALA A 285 -10.85 17.50 -9.44
C ALA A 285 -11.52 17.95 -8.11
N PRO A 286 -11.94 17.05 -7.19
CA PRO A 286 -12.53 17.47 -5.92
C PRO A 286 -11.62 18.34 -5.04
N LEU A 287 -10.31 18.26 -5.26
CA LEU A 287 -9.32 18.93 -4.41
C LEU A 287 -8.95 20.33 -4.90
N HIS A 288 -9.55 20.84 -5.98
CA HIS A 288 -9.22 22.17 -6.52
C HIS A 288 -9.32 23.29 -5.47
N ASP A 289 -10.30 23.17 -4.56
CA ASP A 289 -10.61 24.16 -3.54
C ASP A 289 -10.14 23.76 -2.12
N ILE A 290 -9.29 22.74 -1.98
CA ILE A 290 -8.79 22.28 -0.67
C ILE A 290 -8.16 23.40 0.16
N GLY A 291 -7.58 24.43 -0.47
CA GLY A 291 -6.95 25.53 0.24
C GLY A 291 -7.93 26.52 0.91
N LYS A 292 -9.24 26.41 0.68
CA LYS A 292 -10.25 27.18 1.43
C LYS A 292 -10.20 26.88 2.93
N VAL A 293 -9.62 25.73 3.32
CA VAL A 293 -9.27 25.40 4.72
C VAL A 293 -8.26 26.35 5.36
N GLY A 294 -7.64 27.26 4.61
CA GLY A 294 -6.76 28.30 5.14
C GLY A 294 -7.35 29.71 5.12
N ILE A 295 -8.57 29.90 4.59
CA ILE A 295 -9.19 31.22 4.45
C ILE A 295 -9.94 31.60 5.75
N PRO A 296 -9.74 32.80 6.32
CA PRO A 296 -10.45 33.19 7.54
C PRO A 296 -11.97 33.18 7.41
N ASP A 297 -12.68 32.72 8.44
CA ASP A 297 -14.15 32.54 8.42
C ASP A 297 -14.91 33.83 8.12
N HIS A 298 -14.46 34.98 8.64
CA HIS A 298 -15.08 36.28 8.37
C HIS A 298 -14.95 36.73 6.91
N ILE A 299 -14.07 36.10 6.13
CA ILE A 299 -13.92 36.30 4.68
C ILE A 299 -14.68 35.20 3.93
N LEU A 300 -14.51 33.94 4.32
CA LEU A 300 -15.13 32.78 3.65
C LEU A 300 -16.66 32.80 3.75
N TYR A 301 -17.21 33.22 4.89
CA TYR A 301 -18.65 33.26 5.15
C TYR A 301 -19.25 34.66 5.12
N LYS A 302 -18.53 35.65 4.56
CA LYS A 302 -19.02 37.02 4.52
C LYS A 302 -20.32 37.12 3.72
N GLU A 303 -21.35 37.70 4.32
CA GLU A 303 -22.59 38.02 3.63
C GLU A 303 -22.39 39.31 2.81
N GLY A 304 -22.14 39.16 1.51
CA GLY A 304 -21.95 40.27 0.56
C GLY A 304 -20.59 40.25 -0.14
N SER A 305 -20.30 41.31 -0.91
CA SER A 305 -19.07 41.39 -1.70
C SER A 305 -17.82 41.56 -0.83
N LEU A 306 -16.74 40.86 -1.22
CA LEU A 306 -15.42 41.04 -0.64
C LEU A 306 -14.82 42.39 -1.09
N ASN A 307 -14.15 43.09 -0.17
CA ASN A 307 -13.34 44.25 -0.48
C ASN A 307 -12.01 43.83 -1.15
N LYS A 308 -11.17 44.78 -1.56
CA LYS A 308 -9.92 44.48 -2.27
C LYS A 308 -8.93 43.63 -1.46
N ASP A 309 -8.82 43.89 -0.17
CA ASP A 309 -7.88 43.20 0.72
C ASP A 309 -8.37 41.79 1.05
N GLU A 310 -9.66 41.67 1.36
CA GLU A 310 -10.35 40.39 1.56
C GLU A 310 -10.29 39.52 0.30
N TRP A 311 -10.45 40.12 -0.89
CA TRP A 311 -10.28 39.42 -2.16
C TRP A 311 -8.83 38.98 -2.37
N GLY A 312 -7.86 39.81 -1.96
CA GLY A 312 -6.44 39.45 -1.91
C GLY A 312 -6.20 38.18 -1.10
N ILE A 313 -6.81 38.09 0.09
CA ILE A 313 -6.74 36.92 0.97
C ILE A 313 -7.48 35.72 0.35
N MET A 314 -8.69 35.90 -0.17
CA MET A 314 -9.47 34.83 -0.79
C MET A 314 -8.69 34.13 -1.91
N LYS A 315 -7.99 34.88 -2.77
CA LYS A 315 -7.17 34.32 -3.86
C LYS A 315 -6.06 33.36 -3.36
N THR A 316 -5.64 33.48 -2.10
CA THR A 316 -4.57 32.63 -1.55
C THR A 316 -4.97 31.16 -1.39
N HIS A 317 -6.26 30.81 -1.45
CA HIS A 317 -6.68 29.40 -1.37
C HIS A 317 -5.99 28.52 -2.43
N THR A 318 -5.72 29.06 -3.62
CA THR A 318 -4.95 28.36 -4.67
C THR A 318 -3.55 27.98 -4.18
N THR A 319 -2.80 28.95 -3.66
CA THR A 319 -1.44 28.73 -3.13
C THR A 319 -1.42 27.86 -1.87
N ILE A 320 -2.43 27.99 -1.00
CA ILE A 320 -2.57 27.15 0.20
C ILE A 320 -2.84 25.70 -0.21
N GLY A 321 -3.74 25.49 -1.17
CA GLY A 321 -4.06 24.15 -1.66
C GLY A 321 -2.87 23.48 -2.36
N GLU A 322 -2.16 24.22 -3.22
CA GLU A 322 -0.92 23.77 -3.85
C GLU A 322 0.12 23.35 -2.79
N TYR A 323 0.29 24.15 -1.74
CA TYR A 323 1.24 23.87 -0.65
C TYR A 323 0.83 22.65 0.18
N VAL A 324 -0.44 22.51 0.55
CA VAL A 324 -0.97 21.37 1.32
C VAL A 324 -0.73 20.07 0.54
N LEU A 325 -1.08 20.05 -0.74
CA LEU A 325 -0.94 18.87 -1.59
C LEU A 325 0.52 18.55 -1.91
N SER A 326 1.36 19.57 -2.13
CA SER A 326 2.81 19.37 -2.32
C SER A 326 3.47 18.81 -1.06
N SER A 327 3.02 19.25 0.12
CA SER A 327 3.51 18.76 1.41
C SER A 327 3.03 17.34 1.70
N ALA A 328 1.83 16.98 1.27
CA ALA A 328 1.32 15.62 1.29
C ALA A 328 2.16 14.70 0.40
N LYS A 329 2.44 15.14 -0.83
CA LYS A 329 3.27 14.42 -1.80
C LYS A 329 4.69 14.15 -1.28
N ALA A 330 5.33 15.14 -0.67
CA ALA A 330 6.69 15.01 -0.15
C ALA A 330 6.85 13.99 0.99
N GLN A 331 5.73 13.48 1.55
CA GLN A 331 5.72 12.49 2.63
C GLN A 331 5.51 11.06 2.13
N LEU A 332 5.22 10.88 0.84
CA LEU A 332 5.15 9.57 0.21
C LEU A 332 6.58 9.17 -0.19
N ASP A 333 7.07 8.06 0.36
CA ASP A 333 8.34 7.46 -0.01
C ASP A 333 8.20 6.83 -1.42
N GLU A 334 9.14 7.14 -2.31
CA GLU A 334 9.38 6.59 -3.67
C GLU A 334 8.91 7.39 -4.92
N GLU A 335 9.65 7.13 -6.01
CA GLU A 335 9.56 7.71 -7.35
C GLU A 335 8.12 7.82 -7.84
N VAL A 336 7.61 9.06 -7.79
CA VAL A 336 6.28 9.37 -8.29
C VAL A 336 6.35 9.40 -9.82
N GLU A 337 5.66 8.45 -10.46
CA GLU A 337 5.47 8.43 -11.91
C GLU A 337 4.83 9.74 -12.40
N GLU A 338 5.04 10.09 -13.67
CA GLU A 338 4.49 11.32 -14.25
C GLU A 338 2.95 11.39 -14.23
N ASP A 339 2.29 10.23 -14.05
CA ASP A 339 0.84 9.95 -14.08
C ASP A 339 0.19 9.86 -12.68
N ASP A 340 0.66 10.64 -11.71
CA ASP A 340 0.18 10.65 -10.32
C ASP A 340 -1.03 11.59 -10.09
N VAL A 341 -2.04 11.08 -9.37
CA VAL A 341 -3.25 11.83 -8.97
C VAL A 341 -2.88 13.05 -8.11
N ILE A 342 -1.89 12.93 -7.22
CA ILE A 342 -1.50 14.01 -6.31
C ILE A 342 -0.83 15.14 -7.09
N LYS A 343 0.10 14.80 -8.00
CA LYS A 343 0.69 15.80 -8.92
C LYS A 343 -0.40 16.57 -9.66
N MET A 344 -1.41 15.87 -10.18
CA MET A 344 -2.50 16.55 -10.87
C MET A 344 -3.36 17.42 -9.95
N ALA A 345 -3.63 16.96 -8.73
CA ALA A 345 -4.34 17.76 -7.73
C ALA A 345 -3.57 19.04 -7.37
N ILE A 346 -2.23 18.98 -7.28
CA ILE A 346 -1.36 20.15 -7.08
C ILE A 346 -1.53 21.15 -8.23
N ASP A 347 -1.43 20.67 -9.48
CA ASP A 347 -1.57 21.51 -10.67
C ASP A 347 -2.94 22.21 -10.72
N ILE A 348 -4.00 21.46 -10.42
CA ILE A 348 -5.38 21.96 -10.38
C ILE A 348 -5.52 23.01 -9.25
N ALA A 349 -5.20 22.66 -8.01
CA ALA A 349 -5.37 23.57 -6.87
C ALA A 349 -4.58 24.87 -7.05
N GLY A 350 -3.34 24.77 -7.54
CA GLY A 350 -2.47 25.93 -7.74
C GLY A 350 -2.76 26.77 -8.98
N SER A 351 -3.59 26.30 -9.92
CA SER A 351 -3.74 26.97 -11.23
C SER A 351 -5.15 27.01 -11.82
N HIS A 352 -6.19 26.48 -11.17
CA HIS A 352 -7.56 26.45 -11.74
C HIS A 352 -8.21 27.83 -11.91
N HIS A 353 -7.63 28.88 -11.32
CA HIS A 353 -8.03 30.28 -11.53
C HIS A 353 -7.08 31.07 -12.45
N GLU A 354 -6.13 30.39 -13.09
CA GLU A 354 -5.35 30.98 -14.17
C GLU A 354 -6.24 31.19 -15.40
N ARG A 355 -5.95 32.24 -16.16
CA ARG A 355 -6.73 32.62 -17.35
C ARG A 355 -5.87 32.49 -18.58
N TRP A 356 -6.45 32.02 -19.68
CA TRP A 356 -5.72 31.85 -20.94
C TRP A 356 -4.97 33.10 -21.41
N ASP A 357 -5.52 34.30 -21.14
CA ASP A 357 -4.96 35.61 -21.42
C ASP A 357 -3.85 36.08 -20.45
N GLY A 358 -3.53 35.31 -19.41
CA GLY A 358 -2.54 35.66 -18.39
C GLY A 358 -3.03 36.60 -17.29
N GLN A 359 -4.31 36.98 -17.29
CA GLN A 359 -4.88 37.88 -16.26
C GLN A 359 -5.43 37.14 -15.03
N GLY A 360 -5.13 35.84 -14.91
CA GLY A 360 -5.54 34.99 -13.81
C GLY A 360 -4.66 35.12 -12.57
N TYR A 361 -4.85 34.21 -11.63
CA TYR A 361 -4.07 34.13 -10.39
C TYR A 361 -3.83 32.65 -10.02
N PRO A 362 -2.83 32.33 -9.18
CA PRO A 362 -1.93 33.22 -8.45
C PRO A 362 -0.64 33.64 -9.18
N LYS A 363 -0.26 32.94 -10.26
CA LYS A 363 1.03 33.08 -10.94
C LYS A 363 0.95 33.93 -12.22
N GLY A 364 -0.24 34.13 -12.77
CA GLY A 364 -0.43 34.89 -14.03
C GLY A 364 0.05 34.10 -15.24
N LEU A 365 -0.16 32.78 -15.23
CA LEU A 365 0.22 31.89 -16.32
C LEU A 365 -0.70 32.16 -17.53
N ALA A 366 -0.11 32.10 -18.73
CA ALA A 366 -0.84 32.36 -19.98
C ALA A 366 -0.73 31.18 -20.95
N GLY A 367 -1.79 30.97 -21.74
CA GLY A 367 -1.83 29.97 -22.79
C GLY A 367 -1.45 28.56 -22.32
N ARG A 368 -0.49 27.95 -23.02
CA ARG A 368 0.01 26.59 -22.71
C ARG A 368 0.91 26.51 -21.48
N GLY A 369 1.26 27.65 -20.86
CA GLY A 369 1.93 27.65 -19.56
C GLY A 369 1.03 27.16 -18.42
N ILE A 370 -0.29 27.20 -18.61
CA ILE A 370 -1.26 26.67 -17.65
C ILE A 370 -1.35 25.14 -17.83
N PRO A 371 -1.21 24.34 -16.75
CA PRO A 371 -1.40 22.89 -16.82
C PRO A 371 -2.72 22.52 -17.48
N LEU A 372 -2.73 21.47 -18.31
CA LEU A 372 -3.94 21.04 -19.02
C LEU A 372 -5.07 20.68 -18.05
N SER A 373 -4.74 20.02 -16.94
CA SER A 373 -5.67 19.69 -15.86
C SER A 373 -6.38 20.91 -15.30
N ALA A 374 -5.63 21.98 -15.02
CA ALA A 374 -6.17 23.25 -14.55
C ALA A 374 -7.02 23.98 -15.60
N ARG A 375 -6.63 23.94 -16.89
CA ARG A 375 -7.44 24.50 -18.00
C ARG A 375 -8.80 23.81 -18.13
N ILE A 376 -8.83 22.49 -17.97
CA ILE A 376 -10.06 21.69 -17.98
C ILE A 376 -10.91 22.00 -16.74
N MET A 377 -10.29 22.03 -15.55
CA MET A 377 -10.98 22.33 -14.30
C MET A 377 -11.60 23.74 -14.29
N ALA A 378 -10.87 24.76 -14.78
CA ALA A 378 -11.35 26.14 -14.80
C ALA A 378 -12.69 26.30 -15.54
N LEU A 379 -12.84 25.60 -16.69
CA LEU A 379 -14.11 25.62 -17.44
C LEU A 379 -15.20 24.84 -16.70
N ALA A 380 -14.86 23.66 -16.16
CA ALA A 380 -15.80 22.82 -15.42
C ALA A 380 -16.36 23.54 -14.17
N ASP A 381 -15.48 24.19 -13.39
CA ASP A 381 -15.84 24.95 -12.19
C ASP A 381 -16.71 26.17 -12.55
N MET A 382 -16.31 26.96 -13.55
CA MET A 382 -17.11 28.10 -13.96
C MET A 382 -18.49 27.69 -14.50
N TYR A 383 -18.58 26.61 -15.28
CA TYR A 383 -19.89 26.11 -15.72
C TYR A 383 -20.76 25.74 -14.51
N ASP A 384 -20.23 24.96 -13.56
CA ASP A 384 -20.99 24.53 -12.39
C ASP A 384 -21.46 25.73 -11.56
N ALA A 385 -20.58 26.71 -11.35
CA ALA A 385 -20.89 27.94 -10.64
C ALA A 385 -21.95 28.83 -11.36
N LEU A 386 -22.07 28.73 -12.68
CA LEU A 386 -23.09 29.44 -13.45
C LEU A 386 -24.46 28.77 -13.34
N VAL A 387 -24.52 27.44 -13.46
CA VAL A 387 -25.80 26.70 -13.52
C VAL A 387 -26.35 26.30 -12.15
N SER A 388 -25.54 26.36 -11.09
CA SER A 388 -25.95 26.03 -9.72
C SER A 388 -26.65 27.21 -9.04
N GLU A 389 -27.68 26.92 -8.24
CA GLU A 389 -28.34 27.93 -7.40
C GLU A 389 -27.44 28.27 -6.19
N ARG A 390 -27.25 29.56 -5.92
CA ARG A 390 -26.52 30.06 -4.74
C ARG A 390 -27.42 30.99 -3.92
N VAL A 391 -27.09 31.19 -2.65
CA VAL A 391 -27.90 31.96 -1.67
C VAL A 391 -28.30 33.34 -2.18
N TYR A 392 -27.48 33.95 -3.04
CA TYR A 392 -27.65 35.29 -3.58
C TYR A 392 -27.97 35.33 -5.09
N LYS A 393 -28.10 34.18 -5.77
CA LYS A 393 -28.21 34.13 -7.23
C LYS A 393 -28.92 32.85 -7.70
N SER A 394 -30.00 33.00 -8.48
CA SER A 394 -30.59 31.89 -9.21
C SER A 394 -29.60 31.37 -10.26
N GLY A 395 -29.50 30.04 -10.39
CA GLY A 395 -28.69 29.41 -11.44
C GLY A 395 -29.10 29.90 -12.83
N TRP A 396 -28.13 30.05 -13.72
CA TRP A 396 -28.37 30.45 -15.10
C TRP A 396 -29.03 29.31 -15.87
N GLU A 397 -29.87 29.65 -16.83
CA GLU A 397 -30.33 28.67 -17.82
C GLU A 397 -29.14 28.12 -18.59
N HIS A 398 -29.20 26.84 -18.95
CA HIS A 398 -28.09 26.15 -19.60
C HIS A 398 -27.58 26.91 -20.84
N GLY A 399 -28.48 27.43 -21.67
CA GLY A 399 -28.14 28.21 -22.87
C GLY A 399 -27.35 29.48 -22.56
N ASP A 400 -27.68 30.18 -21.48
CA ASP A 400 -26.99 31.40 -21.07
C ASP A 400 -25.58 31.10 -20.55
N ALA A 401 -25.44 30.03 -19.76
CA ALA A 401 -24.15 29.57 -19.28
C ALA A 401 -23.22 29.15 -20.44
N VAL A 402 -23.77 28.46 -21.46
CA VAL A 402 -23.04 28.10 -22.68
C VAL A 402 -22.56 29.34 -23.43
N GLN A 403 -23.44 30.34 -23.61
CA GLN A 403 -23.09 31.56 -24.33
C GLN A 403 -22.00 32.36 -23.60
N GLU A 404 -22.04 32.40 -22.26
CA GLU A 404 -21.03 33.09 -21.46
C GLU A 404 -19.66 32.43 -21.56
N ILE A 405 -19.61 31.09 -21.50
CA ILE A 405 -18.36 30.35 -21.70
C ILE A 405 -17.81 30.61 -23.11
N LEU A 406 -18.66 30.61 -24.13
CA LEU A 406 -18.28 30.89 -25.52
C LEU A 406 -17.71 32.30 -25.67
N ASN A 407 -18.32 33.31 -25.04
CA ASN A 407 -17.85 34.70 -25.07
C ASN A 407 -16.46 34.86 -24.42
N LYS A 408 -16.07 33.94 -23.53
CA LYS A 408 -14.77 33.93 -22.86
C LYS A 408 -13.69 33.08 -23.55
N LYS A 409 -14.01 32.50 -24.71
CA LYS A 409 -13.08 31.69 -25.52
C LYS A 409 -11.85 32.49 -25.92
N GLY A 410 -10.65 31.96 -25.65
CA GLY A 410 -9.38 32.60 -25.99
C GLY A 410 -8.98 33.78 -25.09
N ALA A 411 -9.81 34.12 -24.10
CA ALA A 411 -9.48 35.10 -23.06
C ALA A 411 -9.41 34.44 -21.69
N HIS A 412 -10.53 33.94 -21.16
CA HIS A 412 -10.53 33.19 -19.90
C HIS A 412 -10.13 31.75 -20.14
N PHE A 413 -10.69 31.11 -21.18
CA PHE A 413 -10.57 29.68 -21.41
C PHE A 413 -9.74 29.36 -22.64
N ASP A 414 -9.06 28.20 -22.58
CA ASP A 414 -8.40 27.60 -23.74
C ASP A 414 -9.42 27.36 -24.87
N PRO A 415 -9.18 27.88 -26.09
CA PRO A 415 -10.04 27.63 -27.24
C PRO A 415 -10.39 26.16 -27.47
N LEU A 416 -9.43 25.25 -27.28
CA LEU A 416 -9.64 23.80 -27.49
C LEU A 416 -10.56 23.19 -26.43
N VAL A 417 -10.44 23.64 -25.19
CA VAL A 417 -11.30 23.16 -24.09
C VAL A 417 -12.72 23.68 -24.29
N VAL A 418 -12.90 24.92 -24.75
CA VAL A 418 -14.21 25.45 -25.13
C VAL A 418 -14.81 24.68 -26.31
N ASP A 419 -14.01 24.33 -27.33
CA ASP A 419 -14.50 23.54 -28.46
C ASP A 419 -14.93 22.12 -28.03
N ALA A 420 -14.21 21.51 -27.10
CA ALA A 420 -14.62 20.25 -26.48
C ALA A 420 -15.91 20.40 -25.66
N PHE A 421 -16.05 21.47 -24.88
CA PHE A 421 -17.28 21.79 -24.15
C PHE A 421 -18.47 21.97 -25.10
N MET A 422 -18.31 22.73 -26.19
CA MET A 422 -19.39 22.95 -27.16
C MET A 422 -19.88 21.64 -27.82
N ALA A 423 -18.98 20.67 -28.01
CA ALA A 423 -19.31 19.36 -28.53
C ALA A 423 -20.04 18.45 -27.51
N GLU A 424 -19.98 18.78 -26.21
CA GLU A 424 -20.49 17.96 -25.09
C GLU A 424 -21.45 18.72 -24.16
N LYS A 425 -21.91 19.92 -24.57
CA LYS A 425 -22.74 20.81 -23.76
C LYS A 425 -24.03 20.15 -23.26
N ASP A 426 -24.61 19.26 -24.07
CA ASP A 426 -25.84 18.54 -23.72
C ASP A 426 -25.57 17.52 -22.60
N ALA A 427 -24.42 16.83 -22.65
CA ALA A 427 -23.99 15.92 -21.59
C ALA A 427 -23.65 16.68 -20.28
N PHE A 428 -23.15 17.92 -20.39
CA PHE A 428 -22.99 18.82 -19.24
C PHE A 428 -24.34 19.15 -18.59
N GLN A 429 -25.35 19.44 -19.41
CA GLN A 429 -26.71 19.70 -18.92
C GLN A 429 -27.30 18.47 -18.23
N GLU A 430 -27.12 17.27 -18.80
CA GLU A 430 -27.57 16.01 -18.19
C GLU A 430 -26.94 15.78 -16.81
N ILE A 431 -25.63 16.01 -16.66
CA ILE A 431 -24.94 15.91 -15.36
C ILE A 431 -25.49 16.94 -14.37
N ALA A 432 -25.68 18.19 -14.81
CA ALA A 432 -26.21 19.25 -13.96
C ALA A 432 -27.61 18.91 -13.42
N GLN A 433 -28.48 18.35 -14.27
CA GLN A 433 -29.83 17.93 -13.90
C GLN A 433 -29.83 16.69 -13.01
N LYS A 434 -28.98 15.70 -13.31
CA LYS A 434 -28.91 14.44 -12.57
C LYS A 434 -28.46 14.63 -11.12
N TYR A 435 -27.49 15.52 -10.91
CA TYR A 435 -26.94 15.83 -9.58
C TYR A 435 -27.34 17.25 -9.15
N LYS A 436 -28.59 17.65 -9.45
CA LYS A 436 -29.14 18.92 -8.97
C LYS A 436 -29.17 18.91 -7.44
N ASP A 437 -28.81 20.03 -6.83
CA ASP A 437 -28.86 20.18 -5.37
C ASP A 437 -30.29 19.99 -4.86
N ASP A 438 -30.48 19.16 -3.82
CA ASP A 438 -31.79 19.00 -3.20
C ASP A 438 -32.13 20.30 -2.46
N GLN A 439 -33.20 20.97 -2.89
CA GLN A 439 -33.65 22.22 -2.28
C GLN A 439 -34.05 22.03 -0.80
N SER A 440 -34.30 20.79 -0.34
CA SER A 440 -34.51 20.50 1.08
C SER A 440 -33.24 20.70 1.92
N GLU A 441 -32.06 20.34 1.39
CA GLU A 441 -30.77 20.61 2.04
C GLU A 441 -30.42 22.10 1.99
N PHE A 442 -30.71 22.77 0.87
CA PHE A 442 -30.36 24.18 0.66
C PHE A 442 -31.27 25.15 1.44
N LYS A 443 -32.56 24.86 1.56
CA LYS A 443 -33.51 25.67 2.35
C LYS A 443 -33.27 25.54 3.85
N VAL A 444 -32.91 24.32 4.30
CA VAL A 444 -32.39 24.10 5.64
C VAL A 444 -31.08 24.87 5.84
N PHE A 445 -30.15 24.84 4.88
CA PHE A 445 -28.84 25.52 4.97
C PHE A 445 -28.92 27.06 4.91
N SER A 446 -29.86 27.64 4.15
CA SER A 446 -30.04 29.10 4.05
C SER A 446 -30.86 29.68 5.21
N GLU A 447 -31.90 28.98 5.68
CA GLU A 447 -32.63 29.34 6.92
C GLU A 447 -31.73 29.14 8.16
N LEU A 448 -30.80 28.17 8.14
CA LEU A 448 -29.75 28.00 9.17
C LEU A 448 -28.56 28.95 9.01
N SER A 449 -28.38 29.58 7.85
CA SER A 449 -27.33 30.60 7.67
C SER A 449 -27.65 31.89 8.45
N GLN A 450 -28.94 32.15 8.71
CA GLN A 450 -29.42 33.27 9.52
C GLN A 450 -29.38 33.00 11.03
N ALA A 451 -29.24 31.73 11.46
CA ALA A 451 -29.15 31.32 12.86
C ALA A 451 -27.70 30.92 13.20
N SER A 452 -26.84 31.92 13.42
CA SER A 452 -25.40 31.78 13.73
C SER A 452 -25.06 30.71 14.77
N GLU A 453 -25.97 30.44 15.70
CA GLU A 453 -25.77 29.51 16.82
C GLU A 453 -25.86 28.02 16.43
N HIS A 454 -26.70 27.67 15.45
CA HIS A 454 -26.85 26.27 15.00
C HIS A 454 -25.77 25.85 13.97
N LYS A 455 -25.22 26.80 13.20
CA LYS A 455 -24.08 26.57 12.29
C LYS A 455 -22.80 26.29 13.08
N LEU A 456 -22.55 27.07 14.13
CA LEU A 456 -21.42 26.84 15.04
C LEU A 456 -21.52 25.44 15.63
N ARG A 457 -22.67 25.09 16.23
CA ARG A 457 -22.88 23.78 16.85
C ARG A 457 -22.73 22.59 15.88
N ARG A 458 -23.21 22.68 14.63
CA ARG A 458 -23.10 21.56 13.67
C ARG A 458 -21.69 21.46 13.06
N SER A 459 -20.98 22.58 12.92
CA SER A 459 -19.56 22.59 12.55
C SER A 459 -18.70 22.05 13.70
N GLU A 460 -18.97 22.47 14.93
CA GLU A 460 -18.39 21.93 16.16
C GLU A 460 -18.64 20.44 16.30
N GLU A 461 -19.88 19.96 16.09
CA GLU A 461 -20.20 18.52 16.15
C GLU A 461 -19.44 17.72 15.09
N LYS A 462 -19.33 18.23 13.84
CA LYS A 462 -18.53 17.58 12.78
C LYS A 462 -17.03 17.60 13.09
N PHE A 463 -16.53 18.75 13.54
CA PHE A 463 -15.14 18.93 13.93
C PHE A 463 -14.79 18.04 15.11
N GLN A 464 -15.65 17.96 16.12
CA GLN A 464 -15.51 17.10 17.28
C GLN A 464 -15.46 15.64 16.86
N VAL A 465 -16.31 15.20 15.92
CA VAL A 465 -16.23 13.84 15.37
C VAL A 465 -14.91 13.60 14.62
N LEU A 466 -14.49 14.50 13.73
CA LEU A 466 -13.24 14.35 12.97
C LEU A 466 -12.00 14.37 13.89
N PHE A 467 -12.01 15.26 14.88
CA PHE A 467 -10.96 15.39 15.88
C PHE A 467 -10.89 14.12 16.75
N GLU A 468 -12.02 13.71 17.34
CA GLU A 468 -12.10 12.60 18.28
C GLU A 468 -11.78 11.26 17.61
N TYR A 469 -12.25 11.03 16.38
CA TYR A 469 -12.06 9.76 15.66
C TYR A 469 -10.87 9.77 14.70
N SER A 470 -10.04 10.82 14.70
CA SER A 470 -8.79 10.83 13.93
C SER A 470 -7.83 9.74 14.45
N PRO A 471 -7.21 8.93 13.55
CA PRO A 471 -6.25 7.90 13.95
C PRO A 471 -4.89 8.47 14.38
N ILE A 472 -4.69 9.78 14.23
CA ILE A 472 -3.46 10.51 14.58
C ILE A 472 -3.73 11.33 15.84
N GLY A 473 -2.78 11.33 16.78
CA GLY A 473 -2.87 12.11 18.00
C GLY A 473 -2.93 13.61 17.71
N MET A 474 -3.89 14.30 18.30
CA MET A 474 -4.09 15.74 18.14
C MET A 474 -4.32 16.39 19.49
N ALA A 475 -3.77 17.60 19.65
CA ALA A 475 -3.94 18.40 20.85
C ALA A 475 -4.06 19.88 20.50
N LEU A 476 -4.94 20.59 21.19
CA LEU A 476 -4.98 22.04 21.23
C LEU A 476 -4.28 22.50 22.51
N ILE A 477 -3.33 23.42 22.40
CA ILE A 477 -2.45 23.84 23.48
C ILE A 477 -2.50 25.36 23.60
N ASP A 478 -2.55 25.89 24.81
CA ASP A 478 -2.40 27.33 25.03
C ASP A 478 -0.94 27.75 24.77
N HIS A 479 -0.74 28.74 23.89
CA HIS A 479 0.61 29.17 23.50
C HIS A 479 1.42 29.78 24.66
N GLY A 480 0.77 30.44 25.62
CA GLY A 480 1.44 31.17 26.70
C GLY A 480 1.85 30.26 27.87
N THR A 481 1.00 29.31 28.21
CA THR A 481 1.15 28.43 29.38
C THR A 481 1.67 27.04 29.01
N GLY A 482 1.37 26.56 27.80
CA GLY A 482 1.67 25.19 27.37
C GLY A 482 0.69 24.14 27.89
N GLU A 483 -0.42 24.56 28.48
CA GLU A 483 -1.48 23.68 28.98
C GLU A 483 -2.28 23.08 27.82
N PHE A 484 -2.68 21.81 27.97
CA PHE A 484 -3.56 21.16 27.03
C PHE A 484 -5.00 21.65 27.23
N LEU A 485 -5.54 22.30 26.20
CA LEU A 485 -6.93 22.76 26.17
C LEU A 485 -7.86 21.65 25.70
N GLU A 486 -7.42 20.87 24.69
CA GLU A 486 -8.21 19.77 24.15
C GLU A 486 -7.31 18.69 23.54
N VAL A 487 -7.74 17.43 23.61
CA VAL A 487 -7.01 16.26 23.08
C VAL A 487 -7.97 15.21 22.55
N ASN A 488 -7.55 14.46 21.54
CA ASN A 488 -8.36 13.40 20.94
C ASN A 488 -8.03 11.99 21.47
N SER A 489 -8.92 11.04 21.19
CA SER A 489 -8.78 9.63 21.58
C SER A 489 -7.45 9.00 21.17
N ALA A 490 -6.92 9.30 19.98
CA ALA A 490 -5.65 8.72 19.52
C ALA A 490 -4.46 9.12 20.42
N LEU A 491 -4.38 10.40 20.82
CA LEU A 491 -3.29 10.85 21.72
C LEU A 491 -3.42 10.23 23.12
N LEU A 492 -4.64 10.06 23.61
CA LEU A 492 -4.91 9.36 24.87
C LEU A 492 -4.51 7.89 24.81
N GLU A 493 -4.75 7.22 23.68
CA GLU A 493 -4.31 5.84 23.45
C GLU A 493 -2.78 5.71 23.43
N TYR A 494 -2.08 6.64 22.76
CA TYR A 494 -0.62 6.62 22.70
C TYR A 494 0.02 6.77 24.08
N THR A 495 -0.55 7.67 24.89
CA THR A 495 0.03 8.10 26.17
C THR A 495 -0.49 7.30 27.36
N GLY A 496 -1.66 6.67 27.24
CA GLY A 496 -2.32 5.87 28.27
C GLY A 496 -2.96 6.68 29.41
N TYR A 497 -3.16 7.98 29.22
CA TYR A 497 -3.89 8.83 30.18
C TYR A 497 -5.40 8.84 29.88
N SER A 498 -6.21 9.14 30.90
CA SER A 498 -7.59 9.58 30.69
C SER A 498 -7.59 11.06 30.25
N LYS A 499 -8.66 11.49 29.57
CA LYS A 499 -8.81 12.89 29.14
C LYS A 499 -8.67 13.86 30.31
N ASP A 500 -9.36 13.59 31.42
CA ASP A 500 -9.34 14.44 32.63
C ASP A 500 -7.96 14.53 33.31
N ASP A 501 -7.15 13.46 33.24
CA ASP A 501 -5.80 13.49 33.77
C ASP A 501 -4.85 14.23 32.83
N PHE A 502 -5.02 14.05 31.51
CA PHE A 502 -4.13 14.63 30.50
C PHE A 502 -4.29 16.15 30.39
N LEU A 503 -5.52 16.66 30.52
CA LEU A 503 -5.79 18.11 30.48
C LEU A 503 -5.23 18.88 31.68
N LYS A 504 -4.85 18.19 32.76
CA LYS A 504 -4.15 18.80 33.91
C LYS A 504 -2.64 18.92 33.70
N LEU A 505 -2.12 18.34 32.62
CA LEU A 505 -0.72 18.37 32.26
C LEU A 505 -0.46 19.54 31.30
N SER A 506 0.78 19.98 31.28
CA SER A 506 1.34 20.80 30.21
C SER A 506 2.20 19.93 29.30
N PHE A 507 2.53 20.44 28.11
CA PHE A 507 3.46 19.71 27.25
C PHE A 507 4.85 19.55 27.90
N TRP A 508 5.21 20.38 28.88
CA TRP A 508 6.46 20.25 29.66
C TRP A 508 6.47 19.01 30.54
N ASP A 509 5.31 18.57 31.03
CA ASP A 509 5.20 17.41 31.94
C ASP A 509 5.35 16.07 31.21
N ILE A 510 4.98 16.04 29.92
CA ILE A 510 5.06 14.84 29.08
C ILE A 510 6.31 14.83 28.17
N THR A 511 7.09 15.91 28.16
CA THR A 511 8.31 16.03 27.35
C THR A 511 9.55 15.87 28.25
N PRO A 512 10.47 14.94 27.95
CA PRO A 512 11.72 14.82 28.69
C PRO A 512 12.55 16.12 28.67
N THR A 513 13.19 16.46 29.79
CA THR A 513 13.92 17.74 29.97
C THR A 513 15.06 17.97 28.97
N GLU A 514 15.62 16.90 28.41
CA GLU A 514 16.64 16.95 27.35
C GLU A 514 16.16 17.64 26.07
N TYR A 515 14.85 17.63 25.80
CA TYR A 515 14.25 18.29 24.64
C TYR A 515 13.91 19.77 24.88
N ALA A 516 14.14 20.32 26.08
CA ALA A 516 13.76 21.69 26.42
C ALA A 516 14.37 22.76 25.49
N ALA A 517 15.60 22.56 25.02
CA ALA A 517 16.23 23.46 24.05
C ALA A 517 15.53 23.39 22.68
N GLN A 518 15.13 22.20 22.25
CA GLN A 518 14.38 21.98 21.02
C GLN A 518 12.97 22.58 21.12
N GLU A 519 12.32 22.51 22.28
CA GLU A 519 11.02 23.17 22.51
C GLU A 519 11.12 24.69 22.39
N ARG A 520 12.17 25.30 22.96
CA ARG A 520 12.37 26.76 22.83
C ARG A 520 12.57 27.17 21.38
N ALA A 521 13.35 26.42 20.61
CA ALA A 521 13.52 26.65 19.18
C ALA A 521 12.21 26.47 18.40
N GLN A 522 11.36 25.51 18.79
CA GLN A 522 10.04 25.30 18.20
C GLN A 522 9.09 26.46 18.48
N ILE A 523 9.05 26.95 19.71
CA ILE A 523 8.24 28.12 20.10
C ILE A 523 8.70 29.35 19.33
N GLU A 524 10.00 29.55 19.17
CA GLU A 524 10.54 30.66 18.37
C GLU A 524 10.17 30.53 16.89
N GLN A 525 10.29 29.33 16.32
CA GLN A 525 9.87 29.04 14.94
C GLN A 525 8.36 29.27 14.75
N LEU A 526 7.55 28.86 15.71
CA LEU A 526 6.11 29.07 15.73
C LEU A 526 5.76 30.57 15.77
N ASN A 527 6.48 31.36 16.59
CA ASN A 527 6.28 32.81 16.67
C ASN A 527 6.70 33.55 15.39
N GLN A 528 7.72 33.07 14.68
CA GLN A 528 8.23 33.70 13.46
C GLN A 528 7.45 33.29 12.20
N LYS A 529 7.10 32.01 12.09
CA LYS A 529 6.55 31.40 10.85
C LYS A 529 5.09 30.95 10.99
N GLY A 530 4.53 30.94 12.19
CA GLY A 530 3.19 30.43 12.46
C GLY A 530 3.08 28.90 12.50
N PHE A 531 4.19 28.15 12.32
CA PHE A 531 4.21 26.68 12.41
C PHE A 531 5.61 26.13 12.76
N PHE A 532 5.67 24.88 13.21
CA PHE A 532 6.89 24.13 13.49
C PHE A 532 6.77 22.64 13.12
N GLY A 533 7.92 21.99 12.94
CA GLY A 533 8.01 20.56 12.61
C GLY A 533 8.11 20.25 11.10
N PRO A 534 8.20 18.96 10.73
CA PRO A 534 8.22 17.80 11.61
C PRO A 534 9.47 17.73 12.49
N ASN A 535 9.27 17.60 13.79
CA ASN A 535 10.32 17.44 14.77
C ASN A 535 10.16 16.09 15.44
N GLN A 536 11.23 15.30 15.47
CA GLN A 536 11.22 14.03 16.21
C GLN A 536 11.73 14.28 17.62
N LYS A 537 10.96 13.79 18.61
CA LYS A 537 11.32 13.80 20.03
C LYS A 537 10.64 12.64 20.74
N GLU A 538 10.76 12.55 22.05
CA GLU A 538 10.06 11.53 22.84
C GLU A 538 8.99 12.14 23.74
N TYR A 539 7.89 11.42 23.95
CA TYR A 539 6.89 11.68 24.98
C TYR A 539 6.89 10.61 26.06
N ILE A 540 6.42 10.98 27.25
CA ILE A 540 6.32 10.14 28.44
C ILE A 540 4.86 9.66 28.59
N ARG A 541 4.66 8.34 28.70
CA ARG A 541 3.37 7.72 28.99
C ARG A 541 3.01 7.79 30.48
N LYS A 542 1.75 7.52 30.82
CA LYS A 542 1.27 7.43 32.22
C LYS A 542 2.04 6.40 33.06
N ASN A 543 2.52 5.33 32.44
CA ASN A 543 3.34 4.30 33.10
C ASN A 543 4.85 4.66 33.18
N GLY A 544 5.23 5.88 32.79
CA GLY A 544 6.62 6.36 32.80
C GLY A 544 7.48 5.92 31.62
N SER A 545 6.96 5.06 30.72
CA SER A 545 7.70 4.65 29.52
C SER A 545 7.77 5.77 28.48
N ARG A 546 8.90 5.86 27.77
CA ARG A 546 9.08 6.82 26.68
C ARG A 546 8.67 6.22 25.33
N PHE A 547 8.26 7.07 24.40
CA PHE A 547 8.13 6.69 22.99
C PHE A 547 8.48 7.83 22.05
N PRO A 548 9.03 7.48 20.88
CA PRO A 548 9.34 8.47 19.87
C PRO A 548 8.05 8.95 19.20
N ILE A 549 7.97 10.26 19.03
CA ILE A 549 6.90 10.94 18.32
C ILE A 549 7.46 11.82 17.21
N SER A 550 6.65 12.04 16.18
CA SER A 550 6.82 13.10 15.20
C SER A 550 5.80 14.19 15.53
N LEU A 551 6.30 15.37 15.94
CA LEU A 551 5.49 16.51 16.34
C LEU A 551 5.49 17.56 15.22
N ARG A 552 4.30 18.02 14.86
CA ARG A 552 4.07 19.22 14.05
C ARG A 552 3.08 20.10 14.78
N GLY A 553 3.18 21.41 14.59
CA GLY A 553 2.12 22.28 15.05
C GLY A 553 2.07 23.61 14.35
N PHE A 554 0.91 24.25 14.42
CA PHE A 554 0.68 25.56 13.85
C PHE A 554 -0.10 26.43 14.83
N ALA A 555 0.16 27.73 14.76
CA ALA A 555 -0.51 28.70 15.59
C ALA A 555 -1.89 29.00 15.01
N LEU A 556 -2.86 29.08 15.91
CA LEU A 556 -4.24 29.47 15.66
C LEU A 556 -4.57 30.62 16.61
N ASN A 557 -5.53 31.46 16.24
CA ASN A 557 -6.12 32.41 17.19
C ASN A 557 -7.56 31.97 17.47
N ASP A 558 -7.94 31.94 18.73
CA ASP A 558 -9.33 31.78 19.14
C ASP A 558 -10.15 33.05 18.80
N ALA A 559 -11.47 32.98 18.92
CA ALA A 559 -12.41 34.08 18.70
C ALA A 559 -12.07 35.34 19.54
N ASP A 560 -11.51 35.14 20.73
CA ASP A 560 -11.05 36.21 21.64
C ASP A 560 -9.63 36.72 21.33
N GLY A 561 -8.99 36.24 20.26
CA GLY A 561 -7.62 36.59 19.89
C GLY A 561 -6.54 35.89 20.73
N ARG A 562 -6.90 34.88 21.53
CA ARG A 562 -5.93 34.06 22.27
C ARG A 562 -5.14 33.18 21.30
N LYS A 563 -3.81 33.24 21.39
CA LYS A 563 -2.93 32.38 20.60
C LYS A 563 -2.97 30.96 21.15
N MET A 564 -3.38 30.02 20.31
CA MET A 564 -3.40 28.59 20.55
C MET A 564 -2.45 27.90 19.59
N VAL A 565 -2.08 26.67 19.92
CA VAL A 565 -1.23 25.83 19.11
C VAL A 565 -1.95 24.53 18.84
N TRP A 566 -2.18 24.24 17.56
CA TRP A 566 -2.65 22.93 17.14
C TRP A 566 -1.46 22.00 16.97
N GLY A 567 -1.33 21.02 17.85
CA GLY A 567 -0.33 19.97 17.79
C GLY A 567 -0.87 18.73 17.09
N ILE A 568 -0.13 18.22 16.11
CA ILE A 568 -0.30 16.89 15.53
C ILE A 568 0.86 16.03 16.02
N ILE A 569 0.53 14.95 16.72
CA ILE A 569 1.44 14.05 17.40
C ILE A 569 1.27 12.67 16.76
N GLU A 570 2.30 12.19 16.08
CA GLU A 570 2.31 10.85 15.49
C GLU A 570 3.25 9.94 16.31
N ASP A 571 2.77 8.77 16.77
CA ASP A 571 3.63 7.75 17.35
C ASP A 571 4.44 7.05 16.24
N ILE A 572 5.75 7.32 16.20
CA ILE A 572 6.66 6.79 15.17
C ILE A 572 7.41 5.53 15.65
N THR A 573 6.96 4.88 16.73
CA THR A 573 7.59 3.66 17.28
C THR A 573 7.74 2.57 16.22
N ILE A 574 6.72 2.35 15.40
CA ILE A 574 6.75 1.34 14.33
C ILE A 574 7.68 1.82 13.20
N LYS A 575 7.56 3.08 12.79
CA LYS A 575 8.36 3.67 11.69
C LYS A 575 9.85 3.64 11.99
N GLN A 576 10.28 4.06 13.18
CA GLN A 576 11.68 4.00 13.59
C GLN A 576 12.21 2.57 13.73
N LYS A 577 11.38 1.62 14.20
CA LYS A 577 11.79 0.19 14.25
C LYS A 577 12.02 -0.39 12.86
N VAL A 578 11.24 0.04 11.87
CA VAL A 578 11.43 -0.37 10.46
C VAL A 578 12.71 0.27 9.90
N GLN A 579 12.86 1.58 10.03
CA GLN A 579 14.04 2.30 9.54
C GLN A 579 15.35 1.82 10.18
N LYS A 580 15.38 1.55 11.49
CA LYS A 580 16.57 0.98 12.15
C LYS A 580 16.90 -0.42 11.63
N GLN A 581 15.89 -1.21 11.27
CA GLN A 581 16.11 -2.55 10.70
C GLN A 581 16.62 -2.48 9.26
N GLU A 582 16.10 -1.55 8.47
CA GLU A 582 16.59 -1.30 7.11
C GLU A 582 18.01 -0.75 7.11
N ALA A 583 18.30 0.23 7.97
CA ALA A 583 19.65 0.76 8.14
C ALA A 583 20.63 -0.31 8.62
N ALA A 584 20.24 -1.17 9.57
CA ALA A 584 21.05 -2.30 9.99
C ALA A 584 21.25 -3.32 8.85
N ARG A 585 20.22 -3.60 8.05
CA ARG A 585 20.31 -4.48 6.88
C ARG A 585 21.27 -3.89 5.84
N ASN A 586 21.14 -2.60 5.54
CA ASN A 586 21.97 -1.92 4.55
C ASN A 586 23.42 -1.80 5.01
N ALA A 587 23.66 -1.51 6.30
CA ALA A 587 25.00 -1.53 6.88
C ALA A 587 25.64 -2.93 6.80
N VAL A 588 24.87 -4.00 7.05
CA VAL A 588 25.35 -5.38 6.85
C VAL A 588 25.66 -5.66 5.38
N LEU A 589 24.81 -5.24 4.45
CA LEU A 589 25.04 -5.40 3.01
C LEU A 589 26.28 -4.62 2.54
N GLU A 590 26.50 -3.41 3.02
CA GLU A 590 27.71 -2.62 2.71
C GLU A 590 28.98 -3.25 3.31
N LEU A 591 28.89 -3.81 4.52
CA LEU A 591 30.02 -4.47 5.17
C LEU A 591 30.35 -5.80 4.49
N LEU A 592 29.34 -6.51 4.00
CA LEU A 592 29.51 -7.68 3.12
C LEU A 592 30.12 -7.26 1.78
N ALA A 593 29.67 -6.16 1.16
CA ALA A 593 30.23 -5.66 -0.09
C ALA A 593 31.69 -5.19 0.06
N LYS A 594 32.05 -4.55 1.19
CA LYS A 594 33.43 -4.10 1.48
C LYS A 594 34.39 -5.23 1.85
N ASN A 595 33.90 -6.28 2.51
CA ASN A 595 34.71 -7.43 2.92
C ASN A 595 34.61 -8.61 1.95
N SER A 596 33.90 -8.45 0.83
CA SER A 596 33.94 -9.40 -0.27
C SER A 596 35.31 -9.27 -0.95
N PRO A 597 36.12 -10.34 -1.01
CA PRO A 597 37.29 -10.35 -1.88
C PRO A 597 36.79 -10.10 -3.30
N THR A 598 37.43 -9.15 -3.98
CA THR A 598 37.17 -8.77 -5.35
C THR A 598 37.44 -9.95 -6.30
N GLU A 599 36.54 -10.92 -6.37
CA GLU A 599 36.55 -11.98 -7.38
C GLU A 599 35.24 -12.76 -7.32
N VAL A 600 34.17 -12.24 -7.93
CA VAL A 600 33.28 -13.02 -8.82
C VAL A 600 32.64 -12.02 -9.80
N ALA A 601 33.42 -11.61 -10.80
CA ALA A 601 32.85 -11.30 -12.10
C ALA A 601 32.70 -12.63 -12.86
N LEU A 602 31.58 -12.80 -13.57
CA LEU A 602 31.18 -13.96 -14.38
C LEU A 602 30.70 -15.19 -13.57
N PHE A 603 29.38 -15.34 -13.44
CA PHE A 603 28.56 -16.32 -14.19
C PHE A 603 27.07 -16.12 -13.89
#